data_AF-A0A7Y1U4F5-F1
#
_entry.id   AF-A0A7Y1U4F5-F1
#
_cell.length_a   1.000
_cell.length_b   1.000
_cell.length_c   1.000
_cell.angle_alpha   90.00
_cell.angle_beta   90.00
_cell.angle_gamma   90.00
#
_symmetry.space_group_name_H-M   'P 1'
#
loop_
_entity.id
_entity.type
_entity.pdbx_description
1 polymer ?
#
loop_
_entity_poly.entity_id
_entity_poly.type
_entity_poly.pdbx_seq_one_letter_code
_entity_poly.pdbx_strand_id
1 'polypeptide(L)'
;MEECSTIDVPGLPARLRPHPGGTTSRAAGSRACHPPTASHGAGLLATGLRVHLDSSGRHCALSEQDLTFQLRGRRTVSLVNRKRVVGLGVFALAAGAVSVWVLTASGENPRREALAGELSAAYPAERAADGDVREFDLTAAPTTVDLAEGVTVDVWAYEGTVPGPELRVALGDTVVVNLRNELPQATSIHWHGVRVPNAMDGVPGVNQEAVPPGDEFRYEFVPKDAGTFWFHSHNRGSEQVERGLYGSLVVIDPDEPEYDRDLVWVIDDWLLDQDGSLVESFNEPH
;
A
#
# COMPACT_ATOMS: atom_id res chain seq x y z
N MET A 1 23.43 1.14 -38.38
CA MET A 1 23.52 2.62 -38.38
C MET A 1 22.27 3.09 -39.07
N GLU A 2 21.23 3.34 -38.28
CA GLU A 2 20.04 4.08 -38.69
C GLU A 2 19.95 5.26 -37.72
N GLU A 3 19.69 6.44 -38.29
CA GLU A 3 19.72 7.74 -37.63
C GLU A 3 18.56 7.89 -36.65
N CYS A 4 18.87 8.39 -35.45
CA CYS A 4 17.89 8.81 -34.47
C CYS A 4 17.49 10.25 -34.79
N SER A 5 16.27 10.47 -35.31
CA SER A 5 15.75 11.83 -35.52
C SER A 5 15.31 12.43 -34.20
N THR A 6 15.87 13.57 -33.85
CA THR A 6 15.49 14.40 -32.69
C THR A 6 14.10 15.00 -32.88
N ILE A 7 13.21 14.79 -31.91
CA ILE A 7 11.91 15.48 -31.80
C ILE A 7 12.16 16.88 -31.22
N ASP A 8 11.79 17.92 -31.96
CA ASP A 8 11.89 19.33 -31.55
C ASP A 8 10.56 19.75 -30.90
N VAL A 9 10.60 20.13 -29.62
CA VAL A 9 9.41 20.58 -28.86
C VAL A 9 9.46 22.12 -28.77
N PRO A 10 8.54 22.87 -29.38
CA PRO A 10 8.56 24.33 -29.30
C PRO A 10 8.11 24.79 -27.91
N GLY A 11 8.97 25.50 -27.16
CA GLY A 11 8.56 26.22 -25.93
C GLY A 11 9.58 26.39 -24.80
N LEU A 12 10.79 25.80 -24.87
CA LEU A 12 11.77 25.96 -23.79
C LEU A 12 12.64 27.23 -23.92
N PRO A 13 12.85 28.01 -22.84
CA PRO A 13 13.79 29.12 -22.83
C PRO A 13 15.26 28.65 -22.94
N ALA A 14 16.06 29.43 -23.69
CA ALA A 14 17.35 29.06 -24.28
C ALA A 14 18.57 28.90 -23.33
N ARG A 15 18.43 28.25 -22.16
CA ARG A 15 19.55 28.01 -21.22
C ARG A 15 19.96 26.54 -21.00
N LEU A 16 19.43 25.61 -21.78
CA LEU A 16 19.81 24.19 -21.70
C LEU A 16 20.09 23.58 -23.08
N ARG A 17 21.00 24.18 -23.86
CA ARG A 17 21.60 23.50 -25.02
C ARG A 17 23.03 23.06 -24.67
N PRO A 18 23.37 21.76 -24.80
CA PRO A 18 24.74 21.29 -24.60
C PRO A 18 25.65 21.75 -25.75
N HIS A 19 26.85 22.22 -25.42
CA HIS A 19 27.91 22.57 -26.37
C HIS A 19 28.48 21.32 -27.07
N PRO A 20 28.77 21.35 -28.38
CA PRO A 20 29.45 20.25 -29.06
C PRO A 20 30.98 20.45 -29.02
N GLY A 21 31.71 19.41 -28.61
CA GLY A 21 33.15 19.32 -28.87
C GLY A 21 33.98 18.84 -27.69
N GLY A 22 34.48 17.59 -27.80
CA GLY A 22 35.43 17.04 -26.84
C GLY A 22 35.79 15.60 -27.17
N THR A 23 36.61 15.40 -28.20
CA THR A 23 37.23 14.12 -28.53
C THR A 23 38.27 13.71 -27.50
N THR A 24 38.14 12.53 -26.88
CA THR A 24 39.30 11.80 -26.34
C THR A 24 39.17 10.31 -26.62
N SER A 25 40.08 9.81 -27.46
CA SER A 25 40.38 8.41 -27.71
C SER A 25 41.04 7.77 -26.48
N ARG A 26 40.59 6.57 -26.10
CA ARG A 26 41.49 5.54 -25.53
C ARG A 26 40.96 4.14 -25.80
N ALA A 27 41.86 3.30 -26.29
CA ALA A 27 41.63 1.96 -26.79
C ALA A 27 41.56 0.89 -25.69
N ALA A 28 40.80 -0.15 -26.02
CA ALA A 28 40.97 -1.59 -25.74
C ALA A 28 40.95 -2.10 -24.28
N GLY A 29 39.99 -3.01 -24.05
CA GLY A 29 39.99 -3.96 -22.94
C GLY A 29 38.75 -4.86 -22.99
N SER A 30 38.77 -5.88 -23.87
CA SER A 30 37.71 -6.90 -23.93
C SER A 30 37.72 -7.74 -22.64
N ARG A 31 36.64 -7.70 -21.87
CA ARG A 31 36.25 -8.79 -20.96
C ARG A 31 34.79 -9.10 -21.23
N ALA A 32 34.55 -10.33 -21.65
CA ALA A 32 33.21 -10.88 -21.76
C ALA A 32 32.59 -10.91 -20.36
N CYS A 33 31.52 -10.14 -20.17
CA CYS A 33 30.62 -10.31 -19.03
C CYS A 33 29.62 -11.40 -19.41
N HIS A 34 29.66 -12.53 -18.72
CA HIS A 34 28.51 -13.43 -18.69
C HIS A 34 27.32 -12.68 -18.08
N PRO A 35 26.11 -12.81 -18.64
CA PRO A 35 24.92 -12.27 -17.99
C PRO A 35 24.73 -13.01 -16.66
N PRO A 36 24.44 -12.31 -15.55
CA PRO A 36 23.93 -12.99 -14.38
C PRO A 36 22.57 -13.60 -14.75
N THR A 37 22.39 -14.87 -14.38
CA THR A 37 21.11 -15.55 -14.38
C THR A 37 20.06 -14.67 -13.72
N ALA A 38 19.00 -14.32 -14.47
CA ALA A 38 17.85 -13.57 -13.98
C ALA A 38 17.15 -14.37 -12.87
N SER A 39 17.41 -14.03 -11.62
CA SER A 39 16.46 -14.31 -10.54
C SER A 39 15.26 -13.41 -10.79
N HIS A 40 14.16 -13.99 -11.25
CA HIS A 40 12.88 -13.31 -11.38
C HIS A 40 12.40 -12.98 -9.97
N GLY A 41 12.55 -11.71 -9.58
CA GLY A 41 12.14 -11.18 -8.30
C GLY A 41 10.70 -10.70 -8.39
N ALA A 42 9.94 -10.91 -7.31
CA ALA A 42 8.58 -10.45 -7.10
C ALA A 42 8.40 -8.97 -7.50
N GLY A 43 7.27 -8.68 -8.16
CA GLY A 43 6.85 -7.33 -8.56
C GLY A 43 6.84 -6.35 -7.40
N LEU A 44 7.16 -5.10 -7.71
CA LEU A 44 7.13 -4.00 -6.79
C LEU A 44 5.66 -3.57 -6.61
N LEU A 45 5.11 -3.78 -5.41
CA LEU A 45 3.75 -3.34 -5.08
C LEU A 45 3.56 -1.85 -5.41
N ALA A 46 2.51 -1.55 -6.18
CA ALA A 46 2.12 -0.21 -6.55
C ALA A 46 2.11 0.73 -5.32
N THR A 47 2.95 1.77 -5.36
CA THR A 47 3.06 2.73 -4.27
C THR A 47 2.73 4.12 -4.79
N GLY A 48 1.82 4.82 -4.11
CA GLY A 48 1.44 6.19 -4.42
C GLY A 48 2.32 7.21 -3.70
N LEU A 49 2.93 8.13 -4.46
CA LEU A 49 3.69 9.27 -3.94
C LEU A 49 2.90 10.57 -4.19
N ARG A 50 2.56 11.32 -3.14
CA ARG A 50 1.94 12.65 -3.24
C ARG A 50 3.03 13.73 -3.28
N VAL A 51 2.98 14.58 -4.30
CA VAL A 51 3.99 15.61 -4.58
C VAL A 51 3.33 16.98 -4.61
N HIS A 52 3.83 17.89 -3.76
CA HIS A 52 3.40 19.29 -3.71
C HIS A 52 4.43 20.21 -4.38
N LEU A 53 3.98 21.06 -5.30
CA LEU A 53 4.83 22.01 -6.05
C LEU A 53 4.43 23.46 -5.77
N ASP A 54 5.42 24.36 -5.66
CA ASP A 54 5.21 25.81 -5.71
C ASP A 54 5.32 26.40 -7.13
N SER A 55 4.96 27.67 -7.28
CA SER A 55 5.02 28.49 -8.50
C SER A 55 6.40 28.59 -9.13
N SER A 56 7.46 28.19 -8.42
CA SER A 56 8.83 28.12 -8.92
C SER A 56 9.25 26.70 -9.35
N GLY A 57 8.34 25.73 -9.29
CA GLY A 57 8.61 24.31 -9.62
C GLY A 57 9.53 23.64 -8.61
N ARG A 58 9.71 24.21 -7.41
CA ARG A 58 10.51 23.61 -6.33
C ARG A 58 9.58 22.78 -5.44
N HIS A 59 10.05 21.60 -5.06
CA HIS A 59 9.31 20.70 -4.16
C HIS A 59 9.10 21.36 -2.80
N CYS A 60 7.85 21.47 -2.36
CA CYS A 60 7.55 22.00 -1.03
C CYS A 60 7.58 20.92 0.05
N ALA A 61 7.19 19.68 -0.29
CA ALA A 61 7.26 18.52 0.58
C ALA A 61 7.08 17.21 -0.21
N LEU A 62 7.73 16.14 0.26
CA LEU A 62 7.41 14.74 -0.08
C LEU A 62 6.86 14.11 1.19
N SER A 63 5.70 13.46 1.11
CA SER A 63 5.18 12.64 2.20
C SER A 63 5.39 11.17 1.87
N GLU A 64 6.50 10.60 2.31
CA GLU A 64 6.69 9.14 2.39
C GLU A 64 6.25 8.68 3.78
N GLN A 65 5.24 7.80 3.87
CA GLN A 65 5.03 7.01 5.08
C GLN A 65 5.75 5.67 4.93
N ASP A 66 7.05 5.71 5.19
CA ASP A 66 7.95 4.58 5.13
C ASP A 66 7.89 3.80 6.47
N LEU A 67 7.08 2.74 6.55
CA LEU A 67 7.06 1.84 7.72
C LEU A 67 8.21 0.83 7.66
N THR A 68 9.46 1.32 7.72
CA THR A 68 10.64 0.46 7.85
C THR A 68 10.86 0.10 9.33
N PHE A 69 10.29 -1.01 9.79
CA PHE A 69 10.56 -1.55 11.13
C PHE A 69 11.94 -2.26 11.16
N GLN A 70 13.02 -1.53 11.44
CA GLN A 70 14.31 -2.15 11.73
C GLN A 70 14.33 -2.77 13.14
N LEU A 71 14.06 -4.08 13.23
CA LEU A 71 14.45 -4.88 14.38
C LEU A 71 15.97 -5.09 14.40
N ARG A 72 16.71 -4.10 14.90
CA ARG A 72 18.09 -4.31 15.36
C ARG A 72 18.05 -4.87 16.78
N GLY A 73 18.17 -6.20 16.90
CA GLY A 73 18.35 -6.82 18.22
C GLY A 73 18.37 -8.34 18.22
N ARG A 74 19.52 -8.93 17.89
CA ARG A 74 19.81 -10.34 18.23
C ARG A 74 19.71 -10.53 19.74
N ARG A 75 18.68 -11.24 20.22
CA ARG A 75 18.76 -11.99 21.48
C ARG A 75 18.03 -13.33 21.33
N THR A 76 18.82 -14.38 21.41
CA THR A 76 18.37 -15.77 21.49
C THR A 76 17.52 -15.97 22.74
N VAL A 77 16.26 -16.35 22.55
CA VAL A 77 15.41 -16.80 23.66
C VAL A 77 15.73 -18.28 23.90
N SER A 78 16.42 -18.55 25.01
CA SER A 78 16.64 -19.91 25.50
C SER A 78 15.34 -20.46 26.10
N LEU A 79 14.78 -21.50 25.47
CA LEU A 79 13.70 -22.29 26.02
C LEU A 79 14.24 -23.12 27.19
N VAL A 80 14.01 -22.65 28.42
CA VAL A 80 14.26 -23.43 29.63
C VAL A 80 13.18 -24.51 29.73
N ASN A 81 13.58 -25.73 29.42
CA ASN A 81 12.82 -26.95 29.62
C ASN A 81 12.75 -27.25 31.13
N ARG A 82 11.56 -27.13 31.76
CA ARG A 82 11.36 -27.55 33.17
C ARG A 82 10.40 -28.73 33.23
N LYS A 83 10.97 -29.93 33.16
CA LYS A 83 10.36 -31.12 33.76
C LYS A 83 10.86 -31.28 35.19
N ARG A 84 9.91 -31.39 36.13
CA ARG A 84 9.84 -32.32 37.29
C ARG A 84 9.59 -31.70 38.68
N VAL A 85 8.68 -32.41 39.38
CA VAL A 85 8.36 -32.53 40.83
C VAL A 85 7.69 -31.29 41.46
N VAL A 86 6.61 -31.35 42.23
CA VAL A 86 6.13 -32.35 43.22
C VAL A 86 4.60 -32.33 43.30
N GLY A 87 3.97 -33.51 43.37
CA GLY A 87 2.61 -33.67 43.84
C GLY A 87 2.60 -34.23 45.27
N LEU A 88 1.87 -33.56 46.17
CA LEU A 88 1.00 -34.07 47.24
C LEU A 88 0.87 -33.04 48.37
N GLY A 89 -0.38 -32.78 48.78
CA GLY A 89 -0.68 -32.40 50.16
C GLY A 89 -1.25 -31.00 50.40
N VAL A 90 -2.58 -30.90 50.33
CA VAL A 90 -3.45 -30.17 51.28
C VAL A 90 -2.85 -28.99 52.04
N PHE A 91 -3.11 -27.77 51.56
CA PHE A 91 -3.37 -26.58 52.38
C PHE A 91 -4.43 -25.73 51.66
N ALA A 92 -5.68 -26.17 51.80
CA ALA A 92 -6.84 -25.45 51.32
C ALA A 92 -7.06 -24.17 52.16
N LEU A 93 -7.43 -23.08 51.47
CA LEU A 93 -7.93 -21.79 51.97
C LEU A 93 -6.95 -20.62 52.21
N ALA A 94 -5.63 -20.82 52.30
CA ALA A 94 -4.69 -19.69 52.27
C ALA A 94 -4.13 -19.41 50.85
N ALA A 95 -4.04 -20.44 50.01
CA ALA A 95 -3.53 -20.31 48.65
C ALA A 95 -4.51 -19.60 47.70
N GLY A 96 -5.82 -19.67 47.94
CA GLY A 96 -6.84 -19.05 47.08
C GLY A 96 -6.76 -17.53 47.06
N ALA A 97 -6.55 -16.91 48.24
CA ALA A 97 -6.37 -15.46 48.34
C ALA A 97 -5.04 -15.01 47.71
N VAL A 98 -3.97 -15.80 47.84
CA VAL A 98 -2.68 -15.49 47.23
C VAL A 98 -2.69 -15.70 45.73
N SER A 99 -3.39 -16.73 45.20
CA SER A 99 -3.50 -16.94 43.76
C SER A 99 -4.39 -15.90 43.08
N VAL A 100 -5.45 -15.42 43.75
CA VAL A 100 -6.25 -14.30 43.24
C VAL A 100 -5.45 -13.00 43.33
N TRP A 101 -4.70 -12.75 44.42
CA TRP A 101 -3.79 -11.60 44.48
C TRP A 101 -2.67 -11.68 43.44
N VAL A 102 -2.11 -12.84 43.12
CA VAL A 102 -1.06 -12.96 42.08
C VAL A 102 -1.65 -12.85 40.66
N LEU A 103 -2.94 -13.15 40.48
CA LEU A 103 -3.64 -12.96 39.20
C LEU A 103 -4.19 -11.54 39.02
N THR A 104 -4.59 -10.84 40.10
CA THR A 104 -5.07 -9.44 40.06
C THR A 104 -3.99 -8.41 40.36
N ALA A 105 -2.89 -8.78 41.02
CA ALA A 105 -1.68 -7.97 41.20
C ALA A 105 -0.64 -8.28 40.10
N SER A 106 -1.14 -8.56 38.89
CA SER A 106 -0.43 -8.13 37.69
C SER A 106 -0.47 -6.60 37.69
N GLY A 107 0.37 -6.01 38.54
CA GLY A 107 0.38 -4.59 38.83
C GLY A 107 0.37 -3.79 37.53
N GLU A 108 -0.51 -2.79 37.52
CA GLU A 108 -0.41 -1.57 36.74
C GLU A 108 1.08 -1.26 36.51
N ASN A 109 1.57 -1.64 35.34
CA ASN A 109 2.97 -1.42 35.00
C ASN A 109 3.01 0.02 34.51
N PRO A 110 3.60 0.98 35.25
CA PRO A 110 3.55 2.38 34.89
C PRO A 110 4.18 2.64 33.51
N ARG A 111 5.05 1.75 33.02
CA ARG A 111 5.53 1.78 31.63
C ARG A 111 4.50 1.31 30.61
N ARG A 112 3.65 0.33 30.93
CA ARG A 112 2.53 -0.08 30.07
C ARG A 112 1.48 1.01 29.99
N GLU A 113 1.16 1.65 31.10
CA GLU A 113 0.19 2.76 31.13
C GLU A 113 0.72 4.01 30.43
N ALA A 114 1.98 4.37 30.66
CA ALA A 114 2.62 5.46 29.92
C ALA A 114 2.64 5.17 28.42
N LEU A 115 3.04 3.95 28.01
CA LEU A 115 3.03 3.55 26.60
C LEU A 115 1.61 3.50 26.02
N ALA A 116 0.63 3.01 26.78
CA ALA A 116 -0.77 3.00 26.35
C ALA A 116 -1.33 4.42 26.21
N GLY A 117 -0.95 5.33 27.12
CA GLY A 117 -1.31 6.74 27.05
C GLY A 117 -0.68 7.45 25.85
N GLU A 118 0.62 7.25 25.61
CA GLU A 118 1.31 7.78 24.44
C GLU A 118 0.70 7.25 23.13
N LEU A 119 0.44 5.94 23.04
CA LEU A 119 -0.16 5.32 21.85
C LEU A 119 -1.60 5.79 21.63
N SER A 120 -2.41 5.89 22.69
CA SER A 120 -3.81 6.34 22.60
C SER A 120 -3.92 7.82 22.22
N ALA A 121 -2.95 8.65 22.58
CA ALA A 121 -2.91 10.07 22.20
C ALA A 121 -2.39 10.28 20.76
N ALA A 122 -1.44 9.45 20.32
CA ALA A 122 -0.91 9.49 18.96
C ALA A 122 -1.88 8.92 17.92
N TYR A 123 -2.72 7.96 18.31
CA TYR A 123 -3.64 7.25 17.43
C TYR A 123 -5.06 7.29 18.01
N PRO A 124 -5.88 8.31 17.66
CA PRO A 124 -7.24 8.38 18.16
C PRO A 124 -8.01 7.10 17.80
N ALA A 125 -8.67 6.49 18.79
CA ALA A 125 -9.40 5.25 18.60
C ALA A 125 -10.60 5.44 17.66
N GLU A 126 -11.22 6.62 17.71
CA GLU A 126 -12.32 7.05 16.84
C GLU A 126 -12.08 8.49 16.38
N ARG A 127 -12.59 8.81 15.20
CA ARG A 127 -12.68 10.16 14.65
C ARG A 127 -14.17 10.47 14.44
N ALA A 128 -14.62 11.64 14.85
CA ALA A 128 -16.00 12.06 14.61
C ALA A 128 -16.23 12.28 13.10
N ALA A 129 -17.39 11.86 12.61
CA ALA A 129 -17.89 12.22 11.27
C ALA A 129 -18.44 13.64 11.32
N ASP A 130 -17.56 14.64 11.27
CA ASP A 130 -17.90 16.06 11.28
C ASP A 130 -17.84 16.73 9.90
N GLY A 131 -17.47 15.97 8.85
CA GLY A 131 -17.47 16.38 7.45
C GLY A 131 -18.69 15.88 6.65
N ASP A 132 -18.53 15.80 5.33
CA ASP A 132 -19.57 15.37 4.39
C ASP A 132 -19.56 13.84 4.21
N VAL A 133 -20.65 13.30 3.67
CA VAL A 133 -20.67 11.92 3.15
C VAL A 133 -20.13 11.94 1.72
N ARG A 134 -19.04 11.20 1.47
CA ARG A 134 -18.39 11.06 0.17
C ARG A 134 -18.63 9.65 -0.35
N GLU A 135 -19.49 9.54 -1.35
CA GLU A 135 -19.87 8.26 -1.95
C GLU A 135 -19.18 8.06 -3.29
N PHE A 136 -18.64 6.86 -3.49
CA PHE A 136 -17.97 6.43 -4.71
C PHE A 136 -18.47 5.04 -5.12
N ASP A 137 -18.61 4.84 -6.42
CA ASP A 137 -18.88 3.52 -7.00
C ASP A 137 -17.59 3.00 -7.63
N LEU A 138 -17.25 1.74 -7.32
CA LEU A 138 -16.09 1.06 -7.88
C LEU A 138 -16.52 -0.29 -8.46
N THR A 139 -16.66 -0.33 -9.77
CA THR A 139 -16.92 -1.55 -10.54
C THR A 139 -15.58 -2.20 -10.87
N ALA A 140 -15.33 -3.38 -10.30
CA ALA A 140 -14.20 -4.20 -10.67
C ALA A 140 -14.57 -5.04 -11.90
N ALA A 141 -13.95 -4.77 -13.04
CA ALA A 141 -14.30 -5.43 -14.31
C ALA A 141 -13.06 -5.70 -15.18
N PRO A 142 -13.10 -6.71 -16.07
CA PRO A 142 -12.12 -6.85 -17.13
C PRO A 142 -12.19 -5.67 -18.12
N THR A 143 -11.04 -5.18 -18.54
CA THR A 143 -10.91 -4.12 -19.55
C THR A 143 -9.58 -4.28 -20.31
N THR A 144 -9.34 -3.42 -21.29
CA THR A 144 -8.06 -3.34 -22.01
C THR A 144 -7.50 -1.92 -21.85
N VAL A 145 -6.23 -1.79 -21.50
CA VAL A 145 -5.54 -0.50 -21.34
C VAL A 145 -4.36 -0.38 -22.31
N ASP A 146 -4.05 0.84 -22.74
CA ASP A 146 -2.84 1.15 -23.53
C ASP A 146 -1.74 1.57 -22.55
N LEU A 147 -0.71 0.72 -22.38
CA LEU A 147 0.39 0.97 -21.44
C LEU A 147 1.35 2.04 -21.99
N ALA A 148 1.67 1.97 -23.28
CA ALA A 148 2.43 2.95 -24.05
C ALA A 148 2.64 2.44 -25.48
N GLU A 149 2.84 3.37 -26.42
CA GLU A 149 3.31 3.07 -27.78
C GLU A 149 2.44 2.04 -28.55
N GLY A 150 1.16 1.91 -28.17
CA GLY A 150 0.22 0.97 -28.79
C GLY A 150 0.28 -0.44 -28.22
N VAL A 151 1.02 -0.67 -27.12
CA VAL A 151 0.98 -1.92 -26.36
C VAL A 151 -0.29 -1.95 -25.52
N THR A 152 -1.28 -2.70 -26.00
CA THR A 152 -2.55 -2.91 -25.29
C THR A 152 -2.50 -4.18 -24.46
N VAL A 153 -3.01 -4.10 -23.23
CA VAL A 153 -2.98 -5.23 -22.28
C VAL A 153 -4.35 -5.45 -21.71
N ASP A 154 -4.77 -6.72 -21.62
CA ASP A 154 -6.00 -7.13 -20.96
C ASP A 154 -5.80 -7.22 -19.45
N VAL A 155 -6.63 -6.49 -18.71
CA VAL A 155 -6.42 -6.16 -17.30
C VAL A 155 -7.72 -6.22 -16.53
N TRP A 156 -7.65 -6.13 -15.21
CA TRP A 156 -8.81 -5.91 -14.36
C TRP A 156 -8.68 -4.54 -13.69
N ALA A 157 -9.71 -3.73 -13.80
CA ALA A 157 -9.66 -2.34 -13.39
C ALA A 157 -10.86 -1.98 -12.51
N TYR A 158 -10.66 -1.00 -11.64
CA TYR A 158 -11.77 -0.26 -11.03
C TYR A 158 -12.18 0.87 -11.96
N GLU A 159 -13.46 0.93 -12.33
CA GLU A 159 -14.00 1.97 -13.24
C GLU A 159 -13.26 2.07 -14.60
N GLY A 160 -12.71 0.94 -15.06
CA GLY A 160 -12.13 0.82 -16.40
C GLY A 160 -10.76 1.45 -16.60
N THR A 161 -10.12 1.97 -15.55
CA THR A 161 -8.76 2.56 -15.63
C THR A 161 -7.76 1.85 -14.73
N VAL A 162 -6.49 1.86 -15.14
CA VAL A 162 -5.36 1.46 -14.30
C VAL A 162 -4.34 2.60 -14.28
N PRO A 163 -3.99 3.16 -13.10
CA PRO A 163 -4.62 2.92 -11.80
C PRO A 163 -6.13 3.20 -11.81
N GLY A 164 -6.86 2.62 -10.87
CA GLY A 164 -8.25 2.97 -10.62
C GLY A 164 -8.40 4.45 -10.23
N PRO A 165 -9.64 4.96 -10.14
CA PRO A 165 -9.89 6.37 -9.84
C PRO A 165 -9.27 6.77 -8.51
N GLU A 166 -8.66 7.96 -8.47
CA GLU A 166 -8.19 8.56 -7.23
C GLU A 166 -9.39 8.99 -6.37
N LEU A 167 -9.45 8.47 -5.14
CA LEU A 167 -10.43 8.87 -4.16
C LEU A 167 -9.86 10.02 -3.32
N ARG A 168 -10.50 11.19 -3.37
CA ARG A 168 -10.11 12.38 -2.60
C ARG A 168 -11.21 12.81 -1.63
N VAL A 169 -10.88 12.83 -0.35
CA VAL A 169 -11.80 13.14 0.77
C VAL A 169 -11.10 14.02 1.80
N ALA A 170 -11.86 14.76 2.60
CA ALA A 170 -11.33 15.52 3.73
C ALA A 170 -11.34 14.67 5.02
N LEU A 171 -10.41 14.99 5.94
CA LEU A 171 -10.44 14.43 7.28
C LEU A 171 -11.74 14.83 7.98
N GLY A 172 -12.47 13.84 8.50
CA GLY A 172 -13.81 14.02 9.08
C GLY A 172 -14.96 13.62 8.15
N ASP A 173 -14.70 13.45 6.85
CA ASP A 173 -15.70 12.90 5.92
C ASP A 173 -16.04 11.44 6.26
N THR A 174 -17.29 11.07 6.02
CA THR A 174 -17.70 9.66 5.96
C THR A 174 -17.49 9.15 4.55
N VAL A 175 -16.57 8.21 4.38
CA VAL A 175 -16.28 7.56 3.10
C VAL A 175 -17.22 6.39 2.92
N VAL A 176 -17.93 6.38 1.81
CA VAL A 176 -18.78 5.30 1.35
C VAL A 176 -18.25 4.82 0.00
N VAL A 177 -17.98 3.53 -0.12
CA VAL A 177 -17.61 2.93 -1.40
C VAL A 177 -18.48 1.72 -1.69
N ASN A 178 -19.22 1.77 -2.79
CA ASN A 178 -20.00 0.64 -3.30
C ASN A 178 -19.13 -0.12 -4.31
N LEU A 179 -18.61 -1.27 -3.88
CA LEU A 179 -17.92 -2.21 -4.76
C LEU A 179 -18.94 -3.04 -5.51
N ARG A 180 -18.83 -3.08 -6.83
CA ARG A 180 -19.56 -4.02 -7.70
C ARG A 180 -18.58 -4.96 -8.38
N ASN A 181 -18.76 -6.26 -8.21
CA ASN A 181 -17.85 -7.24 -8.78
C ASN A 181 -18.37 -7.78 -10.12
N GLU A 182 -17.78 -7.36 -11.23
CA GLU A 182 -18.04 -7.91 -12.58
C GLU A 182 -16.88 -8.80 -13.08
N LEU A 183 -15.96 -9.18 -12.20
CA LEU A 183 -14.88 -10.12 -12.50
C LEU A 183 -15.40 -11.55 -12.60
N PRO A 184 -14.68 -12.47 -13.28
CA PRO A 184 -14.99 -13.89 -13.26
C PRO A 184 -14.68 -14.57 -11.91
N GLN A 185 -14.15 -13.84 -10.93
CA GLN A 185 -13.79 -14.38 -9.61
C GLN A 185 -14.17 -13.43 -8.47
N ALA A 186 -14.21 -13.97 -7.24
CA ALA A 186 -14.50 -13.17 -6.07
C ALA A 186 -13.40 -12.11 -5.82
N THR A 187 -13.76 -11.00 -5.17
CA THR A 187 -12.82 -9.91 -4.87
C THR A 187 -13.14 -9.23 -3.53
N SER A 188 -12.28 -8.35 -3.06
CA SER A 188 -12.50 -7.49 -1.88
C SER A 188 -11.55 -6.30 -1.97
N ILE A 189 -11.91 -5.15 -1.43
CA ILE A 189 -11.01 -3.99 -1.34
C ILE A 189 -10.43 -3.90 0.06
N HIS A 190 -9.10 -3.88 0.17
CA HIS A 190 -8.39 -3.48 1.38
C HIS A 190 -7.92 -2.03 1.31
N TRP A 191 -8.06 -1.31 2.42
CA TRP A 191 -7.72 0.11 2.57
C TRP A 191 -6.33 0.25 3.18
N HIS A 192 -5.31 0.10 2.36
CA HIS A 192 -3.94 -0.07 2.81
C HIS A 192 -3.44 1.15 3.60
N GLY A 193 -3.13 0.92 4.88
CA GLY A 193 -2.66 1.95 5.81
C GLY A 193 -3.77 2.77 6.47
N VAL A 194 -5.03 2.59 6.08
CA VAL A 194 -6.17 3.32 6.66
C VAL A 194 -6.68 2.60 7.90
N ARG A 195 -6.82 3.34 9.01
CA ARG A 195 -7.37 2.78 10.27
C ARG A 195 -8.89 2.70 10.25
N VAL A 196 -9.44 1.78 9.45
CA VAL A 196 -10.88 1.54 9.31
C VAL A 196 -11.46 0.63 10.41
N PRO A 197 -12.79 0.59 10.61
CA PRO A 197 -13.44 -0.47 11.40
C PRO A 197 -13.07 -1.84 10.85
N ASN A 198 -12.82 -2.83 11.72
CA ASN A 198 -12.34 -4.16 11.29
C ASN A 198 -13.24 -4.83 10.23
N ALA A 199 -14.57 -4.64 10.30
CA ALA A 199 -15.51 -5.21 9.33
C ALA A 199 -15.45 -4.57 7.93
N MET A 200 -14.71 -3.47 7.76
CA MET A 200 -14.56 -2.71 6.53
C MET A 200 -13.17 -2.83 5.92
N ASP A 201 -12.28 -3.62 6.53
CA ASP A 201 -10.86 -3.68 6.17
C ASP A 201 -10.56 -4.60 4.98
N GLY A 202 -11.52 -5.37 4.47
CA GLY A 202 -11.34 -5.99 3.16
C GLY A 202 -10.66 -7.34 3.12
N VAL A 203 -10.49 -8.05 4.23
CA VAL A 203 -9.64 -9.26 4.32
C VAL A 203 -10.51 -10.53 4.33
N PRO A 204 -10.63 -11.25 3.19
CA PRO A 204 -11.47 -12.43 3.10
C PRO A 204 -11.03 -13.53 4.06
N GLY A 205 -11.99 -14.16 4.73
CA GLY A 205 -11.74 -15.23 5.70
C GLY A 205 -11.21 -14.79 7.06
N VAL A 206 -11.00 -13.47 7.26
CA VAL A 206 -10.60 -12.89 8.55
C VAL A 206 -11.69 -11.98 9.09
N ASN A 207 -12.07 -10.95 8.32
CA ASN A 207 -13.01 -9.92 8.79
C ASN A 207 -14.22 -9.71 7.88
N GLN A 208 -14.21 -10.27 6.66
CA GLN A 208 -15.37 -10.36 5.77
C GLN A 208 -15.27 -11.60 4.87
N GLU A 209 -16.35 -11.90 4.15
CA GLU A 209 -16.32 -12.80 3.00
C GLU A 209 -15.84 -12.04 1.75
N ALA A 210 -15.26 -12.76 0.79
CA ALA A 210 -14.98 -12.18 -0.53
C ALA A 210 -16.30 -11.95 -1.27
N VAL A 211 -16.42 -10.83 -1.99
CA VAL A 211 -17.58 -10.45 -2.81
C VAL A 211 -17.63 -11.36 -4.04
N PRO A 212 -18.65 -12.23 -4.19
CA PRO A 212 -18.75 -13.12 -5.35
C PRO A 212 -18.93 -12.36 -6.68
N PRO A 213 -18.66 -13.00 -7.84
CA PRO A 213 -19.02 -12.45 -9.15
C PRO A 213 -20.51 -12.09 -9.23
N GLY A 214 -20.80 -10.87 -9.70
CA GLY A 214 -22.15 -10.31 -9.83
C GLY A 214 -22.71 -9.66 -8.56
N ASP A 215 -22.04 -9.81 -7.42
CA ASP A 215 -22.47 -9.26 -6.14
C ASP A 215 -21.81 -7.91 -5.84
N GLU A 216 -22.30 -7.26 -4.79
CA GLU A 216 -21.87 -5.94 -4.34
C GLU A 216 -21.52 -5.94 -2.85
N PHE A 217 -20.67 -5.01 -2.43
CA PHE A 217 -20.36 -4.74 -1.03
C PHE A 217 -20.21 -3.25 -0.78
N ARG A 218 -20.80 -2.77 0.32
CA ARG A 218 -20.70 -1.38 0.75
C ARG A 218 -19.69 -1.23 1.87
N TYR A 219 -18.60 -0.52 1.60
CA TYR A 219 -17.64 -0.06 2.59
C TYR A 219 -18.07 1.28 3.16
N GLU A 220 -18.00 1.45 4.48
CA GLU A 220 -18.34 2.70 5.15
C GLU A 220 -17.42 2.96 6.35
N PHE A 221 -16.66 4.06 6.31
CA PHE A 221 -15.73 4.40 7.38
C PHE A 221 -15.40 5.90 7.42
N VAL A 222 -14.87 6.36 8.55
CA VAL A 222 -14.33 7.71 8.72
C VAL A 222 -12.80 7.58 8.88
N PRO A 223 -11.99 8.11 7.94
CA PRO A 223 -10.55 8.13 8.07
C PRO A 223 -10.12 8.87 9.35
N LYS A 224 -9.11 8.32 10.03
CA LYS A 224 -8.62 8.88 11.31
C LYS A 224 -7.36 9.71 11.16
N ASP A 225 -6.74 9.66 9.98
CA ASP A 225 -5.48 10.31 9.66
C ASP A 225 -5.58 10.94 8.27
N ALA A 226 -5.03 12.13 8.13
CA ALA A 226 -4.75 12.70 6.82
C ALA A 226 -3.49 12.07 6.24
N GLY A 227 -3.43 11.96 4.92
CA GLY A 227 -2.30 11.35 4.24
C GLY A 227 -2.62 10.81 2.86
N THR A 228 -1.62 10.16 2.29
CA THR A 228 -1.74 9.41 1.03
C THR A 228 -1.76 7.94 1.36
N PHE A 229 -2.86 7.31 1.03
CA PHE A 229 -3.12 5.89 1.16
C PHE A 229 -3.40 5.33 -0.23
N TRP A 230 -3.68 4.04 -0.28
CA TRP A 230 -4.11 3.37 -1.47
C TRP A 230 -5.07 2.25 -1.10
N PHE A 231 -5.80 1.77 -2.08
CA PHE A 231 -6.70 0.64 -1.94
C PHE A 231 -6.42 -0.36 -3.03
N HIS A 232 -6.55 -1.64 -2.72
CA HIS A 232 -6.25 -2.70 -3.66
C HIS A 232 -7.05 -3.96 -3.37
N SER A 233 -7.11 -4.86 -4.35
CA SER A 233 -7.69 -6.17 -4.09
C SER A 233 -6.92 -6.92 -3.00
N HIS A 234 -7.63 -7.49 -2.03
CA HIS A 234 -7.07 -8.39 -1.02
C HIS A 234 -7.57 -9.83 -1.17
N ASN A 235 -8.07 -10.17 -2.36
CA ASN A 235 -8.33 -11.54 -2.76
C ASN A 235 -7.34 -11.92 -3.88
N ARG A 236 -6.57 -12.99 -3.68
CA ARG A 236 -5.55 -13.43 -4.66
C ARG A 236 -4.62 -12.28 -5.08
N GLY A 237 -4.01 -11.60 -4.11
CA GLY A 237 -3.30 -10.33 -4.33
C GLY A 237 -2.23 -10.39 -5.43
N SER A 238 -1.48 -11.49 -5.51
CA SER A 238 -0.49 -11.73 -6.57
C SER A 238 -1.05 -11.75 -7.99
N GLU A 239 -2.34 -12.01 -8.18
CA GLU A 239 -3.00 -11.96 -9.49
C GLU A 239 -3.82 -10.67 -9.63
N GLN A 240 -4.69 -10.39 -8.67
CA GLN A 240 -5.65 -9.31 -8.80
C GLN A 240 -5.00 -7.93 -8.79
N VAL A 241 -3.97 -7.72 -7.97
CA VAL A 241 -3.25 -6.44 -7.93
C VAL A 241 -2.40 -6.27 -9.18
N GLU A 242 -1.66 -7.31 -9.59
CA GLU A 242 -0.83 -7.31 -10.80
C GLU A 242 -1.64 -7.11 -12.09
N ARG A 243 -2.90 -7.56 -12.11
CA ARG A 243 -3.83 -7.25 -13.21
C ARG A 243 -4.37 -5.83 -13.18
N GLY A 244 -4.11 -5.02 -12.16
CA GLY A 244 -4.51 -3.61 -12.11
C GLY A 244 -5.59 -3.23 -11.08
N LEU A 245 -6.00 -4.12 -10.17
CA LEU A 245 -7.01 -3.80 -9.15
C LEU A 245 -6.41 -3.05 -7.96
N TYR A 246 -6.00 -1.80 -8.20
CA TYR A 246 -5.53 -0.85 -7.20
C TYR A 246 -5.88 0.59 -7.58
N GLY A 247 -5.86 1.50 -6.60
CA GLY A 247 -6.05 2.93 -6.79
C GLY A 247 -5.58 3.73 -5.58
N SER A 248 -5.52 5.05 -5.69
CA SER A 248 -5.05 5.94 -4.61
C SER A 248 -6.21 6.49 -3.79
N LEU A 249 -5.97 6.66 -2.49
CA LEU A 249 -6.87 7.36 -1.57
C LEU A 249 -6.10 8.49 -0.89
N VAL A 250 -6.53 9.73 -1.10
CA VAL A 250 -5.94 10.90 -0.44
C VAL A 250 -6.95 11.45 0.56
N VAL A 251 -6.53 11.50 1.82
CA VAL A 251 -7.28 12.12 2.92
C VAL A 251 -6.62 13.47 3.21
N ILE A 252 -7.33 14.55 2.91
CA ILE A 252 -6.87 15.93 3.00
C ILE A 252 -7.05 16.43 4.44
N ASP A 253 -6.01 16.99 5.03
CA ASP A 253 -6.15 17.76 6.26
C ASP A 253 -6.64 19.17 5.88
N PRO A 254 -7.79 19.67 6.38
CA PRO A 254 -8.23 21.03 6.07
C PRO A 254 -7.25 22.11 6.56
N ASP A 255 -6.35 21.77 7.49
CA ASP A 255 -5.30 22.65 7.98
C ASP A 255 -3.95 22.46 7.23
N GLU A 256 -3.91 21.69 6.13
CA GLU A 256 -2.70 21.52 5.32
C GLU A 256 -2.26 22.84 4.65
N PRO A 257 -0.94 23.10 4.48
CA PRO A 257 -0.48 24.30 3.79
C PRO A 257 -0.95 24.39 2.34
N GLU A 258 -1.23 25.60 1.86
CA GLU A 258 -1.57 25.81 0.45
C GLU A 258 -0.41 25.44 -0.49
N TYR A 259 -0.75 24.78 -1.60
CA TYR A 259 0.17 24.40 -2.68
C TYR A 259 -0.41 24.81 -4.04
N ASP A 260 0.44 25.07 -5.03
CA ASP A 260 0.00 25.42 -6.39
C ASP A 260 -0.47 24.18 -7.19
N ARG A 261 0.13 23.02 -6.87
CA ARG A 261 -0.19 21.71 -7.44
C ARG A 261 -0.03 20.62 -6.37
N ASP A 262 -0.92 19.65 -6.43
CA ASP A 262 -0.88 18.44 -5.62
C ASP A 262 -1.19 17.23 -6.50
N LEU A 263 -0.13 16.47 -6.79
CA LEU A 263 -0.11 15.39 -7.76
C LEU A 263 0.14 14.06 -7.05
N VAL A 264 -0.60 13.03 -7.43
CA VAL A 264 -0.31 11.64 -7.01
C VAL A 264 0.39 10.93 -8.16
N TRP A 265 1.54 10.35 -7.86
CA TRP A 265 2.32 9.53 -8.76
C TRP A 265 2.19 8.09 -8.30
N VAL A 266 1.56 7.24 -9.13
CA VAL A 266 1.49 5.81 -8.88
C VAL A 266 2.60 5.15 -9.68
N ILE A 267 3.44 4.39 -8.99
CA ILE A 267 4.57 3.68 -9.60
C ILE A 267 4.29 2.19 -9.49
N ASP A 268 4.34 1.49 -10.62
CA ASP A 268 4.03 0.07 -10.74
C ASP A 268 4.92 -0.56 -11.83
N ASP A 269 5.11 -1.88 -11.78
CA ASP A 269 5.82 -2.65 -12.81
C ASP A 269 4.98 -3.80 -13.35
N TRP A 270 5.16 -4.10 -14.64
CA TRP A 270 4.31 -5.05 -15.37
C TRP A 270 5.19 -6.09 -16.05
N LEU A 271 4.93 -7.36 -15.78
CA LEU A 271 5.60 -8.46 -16.45
C LEU A 271 4.80 -8.88 -17.69
N LEU A 272 5.34 -8.53 -18.86
CA LEU A 272 4.72 -8.80 -20.16
C LEU A 272 5.47 -9.88 -20.93
N ASP A 273 4.72 -10.66 -21.71
CA ASP A 273 5.24 -11.58 -22.71
C ASP A 273 5.70 -10.83 -23.98
N GLN A 274 6.36 -11.55 -24.90
CA GLN A 274 6.93 -10.94 -26.12
C GLN A 274 5.87 -10.31 -27.05
N ASP A 275 4.62 -10.72 -26.94
CA ASP A 275 3.48 -10.20 -27.70
C ASP A 275 2.77 -9.03 -26.98
N GLY A 276 3.27 -8.61 -25.81
CA GLY A 276 2.71 -7.52 -25.01
C GLY A 276 1.59 -7.95 -24.06
N SER A 277 1.21 -9.23 -24.03
CA SER A 277 0.22 -9.74 -23.07
C SER A 277 0.80 -9.84 -21.65
N LEU A 278 -0.05 -9.79 -20.63
CA LEU A 278 0.37 -10.05 -19.24
C LEU A 278 0.81 -11.50 -19.09
N VAL A 279 1.90 -11.73 -18.36
CA VAL A 279 2.30 -13.09 -17.97
C VAL A 279 1.31 -13.64 -16.95
N GLU A 280 0.61 -14.71 -17.31
CA GLU A 280 -0.49 -15.29 -16.54
C GLU A 280 -0.06 -16.17 -15.34
N SER A 281 1.24 -16.35 -15.12
CA SER A 281 1.80 -17.24 -14.09
C SER A 281 1.87 -16.60 -12.69
N PHE A 282 0.79 -15.95 -12.24
CA PHE A 282 0.74 -15.17 -10.99
C PHE A 282 0.91 -15.99 -9.69
N ASN A 283 0.69 -17.30 -9.74
CA ASN A 283 0.61 -18.16 -8.54
C ASN A 283 1.35 -19.49 -8.70
N GLU A 284 2.35 -19.56 -9.57
CA GLU A 284 3.13 -20.78 -9.71
C GLU A 284 4.03 -20.98 -8.46
N PRO A 285 3.93 -22.14 -7.78
CA PRO A 285 4.83 -22.44 -6.67
C PRO A 285 6.25 -22.60 -7.19
N HIS A 286 7.16 -21.77 -6.65
CA HIS A 286 8.59 -21.84 -6.90
C HIS A 286 9.23 -23.16 -6.41
#